data_AF-A0A0A6X272-F1
#
_entry.id   AF-A0A0A6X272-F1
#
_cell.length_a   1.000
_cell.length_b   1.000
_cell.length_c   1.000
_cell.angle_alpha   90.00
_cell.angle_beta   90.00
_cell.angle_gamma   90.00
#
_symmetry.space_group_name_H-M   'P 1'
#
loop_
_entity.id
_entity.type
_entity.pdbx_description
1 polymer ?
#
loop_
_entity_poly.entity_id
_entity_poly.type
_entity_poly.pdbx_seq_one_letter_code
_entity_poly.pdbx_strand_id
1 'polypeptide(L)'
;MMYRSLTADETMAKLRGTLAAQQKALQTRSAETTAAVQADAAAQKSLTGVAAAHAAVRERLTKAERTLAAAKTTLSAAQKKRPRDTAAVIRSAKAVEAATKVRDARRKKLAQTAGTLRTAQAGARTTAARVKKALAVQQWTSTTIGQTHKQIAAAGTAAGYAAEAGKLSVGVVAEVRPAFTTKDTTTVYGVTVHRSVAFAFKRMVDDARADGVELSGGGFRTKERQIELRKINGCPDVWKAPSSSCRVPTAIPGRSLHEIGLAVDISSGGRTISRQTKAFTWLQAHARAYGYVNLPSEAWHWSITGG
;
A
#
# COMPACT_ATOMS: atom_id res chain seq x y z
N MET A 1 16.90 -18.28 -10.89
CA MET A 1 16.84 -17.13 -9.97
C MET A 1 16.09 -15.90 -10.54
N MET A 2 15.97 -15.73 -11.86
CA MET A 2 15.39 -14.51 -12.46
C MET A 2 13.84 -14.41 -12.52
N TYR A 3 13.07 -15.51 -12.36
CA TYR A 3 11.60 -15.43 -12.22
C TYR A 3 11.16 -14.57 -11.01
N ARG A 4 12.01 -14.43 -9.99
CA ARG A 4 11.79 -13.52 -8.86
C ARG A 4 11.95 -12.04 -9.22
N SER A 5 12.69 -11.69 -10.28
CA SER A 5 12.98 -10.30 -10.61
C SER A 5 11.79 -9.56 -11.23
N LEU A 6 11.06 -10.20 -12.15
CA LEU A 6 9.87 -9.61 -12.81
C LEU A 6 8.64 -9.67 -11.91
N THR A 7 8.45 -10.77 -11.17
CA THR A 7 7.38 -10.87 -10.16
C THR A 7 7.59 -9.89 -9.00
N ALA A 8 8.85 -9.55 -8.66
CA ALA A 8 9.15 -8.49 -7.69
C ALA A 8 8.72 -7.11 -8.21
N ASP A 9 8.95 -6.78 -9.48
CA ASP A 9 8.54 -5.47 -10.04
C ASP A 9 7.01 -5.31 -10.11
N GLU A 10 6.27 -6.33 -10.53
CA GLU A 10 4.80 -6.32 -10.51
C GLU A 10 4.24 -6.28 -9.08
N THR A 11 4.83 -7.06 -8.18
CA THR A 11 4.47 -7.06 -6.75
C THR A 11 4.72 -5.68 -6.13
N MET A 12 5.83 -5.03 -6.48
CA MET A 12 6.17 -3.69 -6.02
C MET A 12 5.24 -2.62 -6.60
N ALA A 13 4.86 -2.73 -7.88
CA ALA A 13 3.87 -1.85 -8.49
C ALA A 13 2.51 -1.99 -7.78
N LYS A 14 2.09 -3.22 -7.48
CA LYS A 14 0.85 -3.50 -6.73
C LYS A 14 0.92 -2.97 -5.29
N LEU A 15 2.04 -3.14 -4.59
CA LEU A 15 2.25 -2.63 -3.23
C LEU A 15 2.24 -1.09 -3.20
N ARG A 16 2.87 -0.42 -4.17
CA ARG A 16 2.83 1.05 -4.31
C ARG A 16 1.43 1.57 -4.62
N GLY A 17 0.71 0.90 -5.53
CA GLY A 17 -0.70 1.23 -5.81
C GLY A 17 -1.60 1.05 -4.57
N THR A 18 -1.38 -0.03 -3.83
CA THR A 18 -2.07 -0.30 -2.56
C THR A 18 -1.76 0.79 -1.52
N LEU A 19 -0.49 1.17 -1.36
CA LEU A 19 -0.08 2.24 -0.45
C LEU A 19 -0.74 3.58 -0.81
N ALA A 20 -0.77 3.95 -2.09
CA ALA A 20 -1.41 5.19 -2.54
C ALA A 20 -2.92 5.20 -2.23
N ALA A 21 -3.61 4.07 -2.45
CA ALA A 21 -5.03 3.94 -2.11
C ALA A 21 -5.26 4.03 -0.58
N GLN A 22 -4.40 3.39 0.22
CA GLN A 22 -4.47 3.46 1.68
C GLN A 22 -4.22 4.89 2.20
N GLN A 23 -3.27 5.62 1.63
CA GLN A 23 -2.99 7.02 1.99
C GLN A 23 -4.20 7.92 1.70
N LYS A 24 -4.87 7.75 0.55
CA LYS A 24 -6.13 8.45 0.24
C LYS A 24 -7.24 8.09 1.22
N ALA A 25 -7.34 6.81 1.60
CA ALA A 25 -8.30 6.37 2.61
C ALA A 25 -8.00 7.02 3.98
N LEU A 26 -6.73 7.12 4.38
CA LEU A 26 -6.33 7.77 5.64
C LEU A 26 -6.74 9.25 5.69
N GLN A 27 -6.61 9.98 4.57
CA GLN A 27 -7.08 11.37 4.49
C GLN A 27 -8.58 11.47 4.73
N THR A 28 -9.36 10.58 4.10
CA THR A 28 -10.82 10.51 4.28
C THR A 28 -11.18 10.16 5.74
N ARG A 29 -10.53 9.15 6.33
CA ARG A 29 -10.76 8.76 7.73
C ARG A 29 -10.37 9.85 8.73
N SER A 30 -9.32 10.61 8.43
CA SER A 30 -8.92 11.75 9.27
C SER A 30 -9.98 12.84 9.28
N ALA A 31 -10.58 13.16 8.12
CA ALA A 31 -11.69 14.10 8.04
C ALA A 31 -12.93 13.60 8.80
N GLU A 32 -13.26 12.31 8.69
CA GLU A 32 -14.35 11.68 9.46
C GLU A 32 -14.11 11.75 10.97
N THR A 33 -12.88 11.49 11.44
CA THR A 33 -12.51 11.65 12.86
C THR A 33 -12.70 13.09 13.32
N THR A 34 -12.22 14.08 12.56
CA THR A 34 -12.39 15.50 12.89
C THR A 34 -13.86 15.86 13.01
N ALA A 35 -14.70 15.44 12.05
CA ALA A 35 -16.13 15.69 12.09
C ALA A 35 -16.80 15.02 13.31
N ALA A 36 -16.41 13.79 13.65
CA ALA A 36 -16.93 13.09 14.82
C ALA A 36 -16.56 13.80 16.13
N VAL A 37 -15.32 14.28 16.26
CA VAL A 37 -14.85 15.03 17.45
C VAL A 37 -15.59 16.36 17.59
N GLN A 38 -15.80 17.09 16.50
CA GLN A 38 -16.58 18.33 16.50
C GLN A 38 -18.04 18.09 16.92
N ALA A 39 -18.66 17.02 16.40
CA ALA A 39 -20.02 16.65 16.76
C ALA A 39 -20.13 16.26 18.24
N ASP A 40 -19.15 15.54 18.78
CA ASP A 40 -19.11 15.19 20.21
C ASP A 40 -18.94 16.43 21.09
N ALA A 41 -18.01 17.33 20.75
CA ALA A 41 -17.83 18.59 21.46
C ALA A 41 -19.12 19.43 21.50
N ALA A 42 -19.85 19.51 20.38
CA ALA A 42 -21.14 20.18 20.31
C ALA A 42 -22.20 19.49 21.20
N ALA A 43 -22.26 18.16 21.19
CA ALA A 43 -23.19 17.40 22.02
C ALA A 43 -22.89 17.56 23.52
N GLN A 44 -21.62 17.53 23.92
CA GLN A 44 -21.20 17.76 25.31
C GLN A 44 -21.54 19.19 25.77
N LYS A 45 -21.29 20.20 24.92
CA LYS A 45 -21.67 21.59 25.22
C LYS A 45 -23.18 21.72 25.42
N SER A 46 -23.98 21.09 24.55
CA SER A 46 -25.43 21.05 24.69
C SER A 46 -25.87 20.35 25.99
N LEU A 47 -25.27 19.20 26.32
CA LEU A 47 -25.55 18.48 27.55
C LEU A 47 -25.29 19.34 28.80
N THR A 48 -24.16 20.03 28.87
CA THR A 48 -23.84 20.94 29.97
C THR A 48 -24.89 22.06 30.11
N GLY A 49 -25.29 22.68 29.00
CA GLY A 49 -26.32 23.71 29.01
C GLY A 49 -27.69 23.19 29.49
N VAL A 50 -28.11 22.01 29.01
CA VAL A 50 -29.37 21.39 29.42
C VAL A 50 -29.32 20.95 30.90
N ALA A 51 -28.19 20.44 31.37
CA ALA A 51 -28.00 20.06 32.77
C ALA A 51 -28.11 21.27 33.71
N ALA A 52 -27.48 22.39 33.34
CA ALA A 52 -27.59 23.64 34.09
C ALA A 52 -29.04 24.17 34.12
N ALA A 53 -29.73 24.14 32.97
CA ALA A 53 -31.14 24.54 32.89
C ALA A 53 -32.05 23.65 33.75
N HIS A 54 -31.82 22.33 33.76
CA HIS A 54 -32.55 21.39 34.61
C HIS A 54 -32.31 21.67 36.10
N ALA A 55 -31.06 21.90 36.50
CA ALA A 55 -30.69 22.24 37.87
C ALA A 55 -31.39 23.54 38.34
N ALA A 56 -31.40 24.58 37.51
CA ALA A 56 -32.08 25.83 37.82
C ALA A 56 -33.61 25.66 37.98
N VAL A 57 -34.24 24.78 37.19
CA VAL A 57 -35.66 24.46 37.36
C VAL A 57 -35.91 23.70 38.67
N ARG A 58 -35.00 22.80 39.06
CA ARG A 58 -35.07 22.08 40.33
C ARG A 58 -34.99 23.03 41.53
N GLU A 59 -34.07 23.97 41.51
CA GLU A 59 -33.93 24.99 42.56
C GLU A 59 -35.20 25.85 42.69
N ARG A 60 -35.77 26.28 41.56
CA ARG A 60 -37.04 27.03 41.54
C ARG A 60 -38.22 26.21 42.10
N LEU A 61 -38.26 24.90 41.87
CA LEU A 61 -39.25 24.03 42.49
C LEU A 61 -39.06 23.98 44.02
N THR A 62 -37.83 23.77 44.49
CA THR A 62 -37.53 23.77 45.94
C THR A 62 -37.91 25.08 46.61
N LYS A 63 -37.72 26.23 45.94
CA LYS A 63 -38.19 27.53 46.44
C LYS A 63 -39.73 27.59 46.49
N ALA A 64 -40.42 27.14 45.44
CA ALA A 64 -41.88 27.10 45.40
C ALA A 64 -42.48 26.19 46.49
N GLU A 65 -41.85 25.05 46.78
CA GLU A 65 -42.24 24.14 47.87
C GLU A 65 -42.08 24.80 49.24
N ARG A 66 -40.98 25.52 49.48
CA ARG A 66 -40.78 26.32 50.70
C ARG A 66 -41.84 27.41 50.85
N THR A 67 -42.16 28.13 49.77
CA THR A 67 -43.23 29.15 49.78
C THR A 67 -44.60 28.54 50.10
N LEU A 68 -44.92 27.38 49.52
CA LEU A 68 -46.16 26.67 49.83
C LEU A 68 -46.22 26.22 51.29
N ALA A 69 -45.11 25.69 51.83
CA ALA A 69 -45.03 25.31 53.24
C ALA A 69 -45.26 26.51 54.16
N ALA A 70 -44.61 27.64 53.90
CA ALA A 70 -44.80 28.88 54.65
C ALA A 70 -46.25 29.39 54.59
N ALA A 71 -46.86 29.41 53.40
CA ALA A 71 -48.27 29.81 53.24
C ALA A 71 -49.23 28.92 54.04
N LYS A 72 -48.97 27.60 54.08
CA LYS A 72 -49.76 26.66 54.89
C LYS A 72 -49.61 26.93 56.39
N THR A 73 -48.39 27.22 56.85
CA THR A 73 -48.15 27.61 58.25
C THR A 73 -48.89 28.91 58.61
N THR A 74 -48.84 29.93 57.74
CA THR A 74 -49.57 31.20 57.94
C THR A 74 -51.08 30.97 57.99
N LEU A 75 -51.64 30.14 57.11
CA LEU A 75 -53.06 29.78 57.15
C LEU A 75 -53.43 29.10 58.48
N SER A 76 -52.62 28.13 58.94
CA SER A 76 -52.85 27.45 60.22
C SER A 76 -52.83 28.44 61.40
N ALA A 77 -51.88 29.38 61.41
CA ALA A 77 -51.80 30.42 62.43
C ALA A 77 -53.02 31.36 62.40
N ALA A 78 -53.44 31.81 61.22
CA ALA A 78 -54.62 32.66 61.05
C ALA A 78 -55.92 31.97 61.52
N GLN A 79 -56.06 30.67 61.30
CA GLN A 79 -57.20 29.87 61.77
C GLN A 79 -57.24 29.74 63.31
N LYS A 80 -56.07 29.68 63.95
CA LYS A 80 -55.90 29.53 65.41
C LYS A 80 -55.98 30.85 66.19
N LYS A 81 -55.72 32.00 65.56
CA LYS A 81 -55.73 33.34 66.19
C LYS A 81 -57.10 33.68 66.81
N ARG A 82 -57.08 34.37 67.97
CA ARG A 82 -58.26 34.90 68.68
C ARG A 82 -58.05 36.38 69.06
N PRO A 83 -59.05 37.27 68.89
CA PRO A 83 -60.33 37.03 68.21
C PRO A 83 -60.12 36.67 66.72
N ARG A 84 -61.12 36.00 66.12
CA ARG A 84 -60.99 35.45 64.76
C ARG A 84 -61.05 36.58 63.73
N ASP A 85 -60.05 36.64 62.86
CA ASP A 85 -60.03 37.52 61.68
C ASP A 85 -60.34 36.70 60.41
N THR A 86 -61.59 36.74 59.98
CA THR A 86 -62.06 36.01 58.79
C THR A 86 -61.37 36.48 57.51
N ALA A 87 -61.04 37.77 57.40
CA ALA A 87 -60.37 38.31 56.21
C ALA A 87 -58.93 37.79 56.11
N ALA A 88 -58.22 37.66 57.23
CA ALA A 88 -56.88 37.06 57.27
C ALA A 88 -56.88 35.58 56.88
N VAL A 89 -57.91 34.81 57.30
CA VAL A 89 -58.07 33.40 56.90
C VAL A 89 -58.28 33.29 55.38
N ILE A 90 -59.17 34.10 54.80
CA ILE A 90 -59.44 34.08 53.36
C ILE A 90 -58.19 34.46 52.55
N ARG A 91 -57.47 35.52 52.94
CA ARG A 91 -56.22 35.93 52.27
C ARG A 91 -55.16 34.82 52.32
N SER A 92 -54.99 34.18 53.47
CA SER A 92 -54.01 33.10 53.64
C SER A 92 -54.39 31.85 52.86
N ALA A 93 -55.68 31.52 52.75
CA ALA A 93 -56.17 30.41 51.92
C ALA A 93 -55.90 30.66 50.43
N LYS A 94 -56.18 31.87 49.93
CA LYS A 94 -55.83 32.28 48.55
C LYS A 94 -54.32 32.19 48.29
N ALA A 95 -53.50 32.56 49.27
CA ALA A 95 -52.04 32.43 49.16
C ALA A 95 -51.57 30.97 49.03
N VAL A 96 -52.19 30.04 49.77
CA VAL A 96 -51.93 28.59 49.63
C VAL A 96 -52.32 28.09 48.23
N GLU A 97 -53.49 28.49 47.72
CA GLU A 97 -53.92 28.12 46.37
C GLU A 97 -52.96 28.63 45.30
N ALA A 98 -52.57 29.90 45.37
CA ALA A 98 -51.60 30.50 44.45
C ALA A 98 -50.23 29.81 44.51
N ALA A 99 -49.71 29.54 45.71
CA ALA A 99 -48.44 28.83 45.89
C ALA A 99 -48.51 27.38 45.36
N THR A 100 -49.66 26.71 45.49
CA THR A 100 -49.88 25.37 44.96
C THR A 100 -49.81 25.37 43.43
N LYS A 101 -50.50 26.30 42.75
CA LYS A 101 -50.45 26.45 41.29
C LYS A 101 -49.02 26.68 40.79
N VAL A 102 -48.25 27.53 41.48
CA VAL A 102 -46.83 27.78 41.13
C VAL A 102 -46.00 26.50 41.30
N ARG A 103 -46.13 25.79 42.43
CA ARG A 103 -45.41 24.53 42.67
C ARG A 103 -45.72 23.50 41.59
N ASP A 104 -46.99 23.32 41.23
CA ASP A 104 -47.41 22.34 40.22
C ASP A 104 -46.87 22.70 38.83
N ALA A 105 -46.92 23.98 38.44
CA ALA A 105 -46.32 24.45 37.19
C ALA A 105 -44.80 24.20 37.14
N ARG A 106 -44.09 24.43 38.26
CA ARG A 106 -42.64 24.13 38.35
C ARG A 106 -42.37 22.63 38.31
N ARG A 107 -43.21 21.80 38.93
CA ARG A 107 -43.10 20.33 38.87
C ARG A 107 -43.26 19.81 37.44
N LYS A 108 -44.24 20.33 36.70
CA LYS A 108 -44.44 20.01 35.28
C LYS A 108 -43.22 20.42 34.43
N LYS A 109 -42.68 21.62 34.67
CA LYS A 109 -41.48 22.08 33.96
C LYS A 109 -40.25 21.22 34.30
N LEU A 110 -40.11 20.77 35.54
CA LEU A 110 -39.04 19.85 35.94
C LEU A 110 -39.13 18.54 35.17
N ALA A 111 -40.32 17.95 35.06
CA ALA A 111 -40.53 16.73 34.27
C ALA A 111 -40.17 16.91 32.79
N GLN A 112 -40.54 18.04 32.18
CA GLN A 112 -40.17 18.38 30.80
C GLN A 112 -38.63 18.47 30.64
N THR A 113 -37.97 19.22 31.51
CA THR A 113 -36.50 19.37 31.45
C THR A 113 -35.74 18.09 31.77
N ALA A 114 -36.33 17.18 32.56
CA ALA A 114 -35.78 15.84 32.77
C ALA A 114 -35.80 15.02 31.47
N GLY A 115 -36.88 15.13 30.67
CA GLY A 115 -36.95 14.52 29.34
C GLY A 115 -35.85 15.05 28.41
N THR A 116 -35.70 16.37 28.31
CA THR A 116 -34.65 16.98 27.47
C THR A 116 -33.24 16.60 27.94
N LEU A 117 -33.02 16.50 29.26
CA LEU A 117 -31.74 16.07 29.82
C LEU A 117 -31.42 14.62 29.42
N ARG A 118 -32.39 13.70 29.49
CA ARG A 118 -32.20 12.31 29.04
C ARG A 118 -31.86 12.24 27.56
N THR A 119 -32.54 13.00 26.70
CA THR A 119 -32.23 13.07 25.26
C THR A 119 -30.83 13.61 25.01
N ALA A 120 -30.42 14.68 25.72
CA ALA A 120 -29.07 15.22 25.61
C ALA A 120 -27.99 14.22 26.07
N GLN A 121 -28.24 13.49 27.16
CA GLN A 121 -27.36 12.44 27.65
C GLN A 121 -27.22 11.29 26.65
N ALA A 122 -28.33 10.86 26.03
CA ALA A 122 -28.31 9.83 25.00
C ALA A 122 -27.52 10.30 23.77
N GLY A 123 -27.76 11.53 23.30
CA GLY A 123 -27.02 12.13 22.18
C GLY A 123 -25.51 12.19 22.43
N ALA A 124 -25.09 12.64 23.61
CA ALA A 124 -23.69 12.69 24.01
C ALA A 124 -23.03 11.30 24.08
N ARG A 125 -23.76 10.27 24.52
CA ARG A 125 -23.26 8.88 24.49
C ARG A 125 -23.08 8.38 23.05
N THR A 126 -24.02 8.69 22.16
CA THR A 126 -23.95 8.31 20.75
C THR A 126 -22.77 8.98 20.04
N THR A 127 -22.54 10.28 20.25
CA THR A 127 -21.39 10.98 19.64
C THR A 127 -20.06 10.49 20.19
N ALA A 128 -19.96 10.24 21.49
CA ALA A 128 -18.75 9.68 22.09
C ALA A 128 -18.42 8.28 21.54
N ALA A 129 -19.43 7.44 21.30
CA ALA A 129 -19.24 6.14 20.65
C ALA A 129 -18.78 6.28 19.19
N ARG A 130 -19.28 7.28 18.45
CA ARG A 130 -18.82 7.58 17.09
C ARG A 130 -17.36 8.01 17.05
N VAL A 131 -16.92 8.85 17.99
CA VAL A 131 -15.50 9.25 18.13
C VAL A 131 -14.61 8.02 18.35
N LYS A 132 -14.98 7.14 19.30
CA LYS A 132 -14.23 5.90 19.55
C LYS A 132 -14.09 5.04 18.30
N LYS A 133 -15.18 4.87 17.55
CA LYS A 133 -15.17 4.11 16.29
C LYS A 133 -14.28 4.76 15.23
N ALA A 134 -14.38 6.07 15.04
CA ALA A 134 -13.59 6.81 14.05
C ALA A 134 -12.09 6.71 14.36
N LEU A 135 -11.69 6.91 15.62
CA LEU A 135 -10.31 6.76 16.07
C LEU A 135 -9.77 5.34 15.87
N ALA A 136 -10.58 4.31 16.18
CA ALA A 136 -10.17 2.93 15.96
C ALA A 136 -9.92 2.63 14.47
N VAL A 137 -10.78 3.11 13.57
CA VAL A 137 -10.62 2.95 12.12
C VAL A 137 -9.39 3.69 11.60
N GLN A 138 -9.16 4.92 12.08
CA GLN A 138 -7.99 5.72 11.71
C GLN A 138 -6.69 5.04 12.17
N GLN A 139 -6.65 4.54 13.41
CA GLN A 139 -5.48 3.82 13.95
C GLN A 139 -5.20 2.53 13.18
N TRP A 140 -6.24 1.76 12.85
CA TRP A 140 -6.11 0.55 12.05
C TRP A 140 -5.54 0.87 10.66
N THR A 141 -6.06 1.90 9.99
CA THR A 141 -5.59 2.33 8.67
C THR A 141 -4.13 2.78 8.71
N SER A 142 -3.74 3.56 9.73
CA SER A 142 -2.34 3.96 9.95
C SER A 142 -1.41 2.76 10.15
N THR A 143 -1.87 1.76 10.91
CA THR A 143 -1.12 0.51 11.14
C THR A 143 -0.93 -0.27 9.84
N THR A 144 -1.98 -0.41 9.03
CA THR A 144 -1.92 -1.09 7.73
C THR A 144 -0.98 -0.38 6.74
N ILE A 145 -0.96 0.95 6.75
CA ILE A 145 0.01 1.75 5.97
C ILE A 145 1.44 1.43 6.43
N GLY A 146 1.68 1.43 7.74
CA GLY A 146 2.99 1.08 8.31
C GLY A 146 3.45 -0.34 7.94
N GLN A 147 2.54 -1.32 7.91
CA GLN A 147 2.83 -2.67 7.45
C GLN A 147 3.18 -2.71 5.96
N THR A 148 2.43 -1.99 5.12
CA THR A 148 2.69 -1.90 3.68
C THR A 148 4.05 -1.24 3.41
N HIS A 149 4.40 -0.19 4.16
CA HIS A 149 5.75 0.40 4.12
C HIS A 149 6.85 -0.59 4.49
N LYS A 150 6.65 -1.39 5.55
CA LYS A 150 7.59 -2.45 5.94
C LYS A 150 7.73 -3.52 4.85
N GLN A 151 6.63 -3.91 4.20
CA GLN A 151 6.67 -4.86 3.08
C GLN A 151 7.44 -4.28 1.88
N ILE A 152 7.22 -3.02 1.54
CA ILE A 152 7.96 -2.30 0.49
C ILE A 152 9.47 -2.24 0.82
N ALA A 153 9.82 -1.96 2.09
CA ALA A 153 11.21 -1.90 2.53
C ALA A 153 11.89 -3.28 2.56
N ALA A 154 11.16 -4.31 3.00
CA ALA A 154 11.67 -5.68 3.12
C ALA A 154 11.75 -6.41 1.78
N ALA A 155 11.03 -5.95 0.75
CA ALA A 155 10.99 -6.61 -0.55
C ALA A 155 12.32 -6.58 -1.32
N GLY A 156 13.36 -5.87 -0.86
CA GLY A 156 14.61 -5.64 -1.60
C GLY A 156 14.34 -4.82 -2.86
N THR A 157 15.22 -3.89 -3.25
CA THR A 157 15.00 -3.24 -4.55
C THR A 157 15.20 -4.31 -5.63
N ALA A 158 14.29 -4.43 -6.59
CA ALA A 158 14.49 -5.32 -7.74
C ALA A 158 15.82 -5.02 -8.45
N ALA A 159 16.25 -3.75 -8.43
CA ALA A 159 17.58 -3.30 -8.83
C ALA A 159 18.72 -3.93 -8.01
N GLY A 160 18.56 -4.10 -6.70
CA GLY A 160 19.51 -4.77 -5.81
C GLY A 160 19.68 -6.24 -6.15
N TYR A 161 18.57 -6.97 -6.33
CA TYR A 161 18.62 -8.39 -6.76
C TYR A 161 19.15 -8.55 -8.19
N ALA A 162 18.83 -7.64 -9.11
CA ALA A 162 19.40 -7.64 -10.45
C ALA A 162 20.90 -7.38 -10.44
N ALA A 163 21.38 -6.46 -9.59
CA ALA A 163 22.80 -6.18 -9.42
C ALA A 163 23.55 -7.38 -8.81
N GLU A 164 22.96 -8.06 -7.83
CA GLU A 164 23.51 -9.28 -7.24
C GLU A 164 23.56 -10.43 -8.25
N ALA A 165 22.48 -10.65 -9.02
CA ALA A 165 22.46 -11.62 -10.10
C ALA A 165 23.52 -11.32 -11.18
N GLY A 166 23.73 -10.05 -11.53
CA GLY A 166 24.80 -9.64 -12.44
C GLY A 166 26.19 -9.98 -11.91
N LYS A 167 26.45 -9.74 -10.61
CA LYS A 167 27.72 -10.14 -9.97
C LYS A 167 27.92 -11.65 -9.99
N LEU A 168 26.87 -12.43 -9.72
CA LEU A 168 26.91 -13.89 -9.79
C LEU A 168 27.21 -14.38 -11.21
N SER A 169 26.56 -13.81 -12.25
CA SER A 169 26.85 -14.17 -13.64
C SER A 169 28.32 -13.91 -14.01
N VAL A 170 28.90 -12.79 -13.56
CA VAL A 170 30.34 -12.50 -13.75
C VAL A 170 31.20 -13.54 -13.03
N GLY A 171 30.83 -13.92 -11.80
CA GLY A 171 31.48 -15.00 -11.06
C GLY A 171 31.47 -16.34 -11.81
N VAL A 172 30.32 -16.72 -12.37
CA VAL A 172 30.17 -17.95 -13.18
C VAL A 172 31.11 -17.91 -14.39
N VAL A 173 31.22 -16.77 -15.10
CA VAL A 173 32.17 -16.65 -16.22
C VAL A 173 33.61 -16.83 -15.76
N ALA A 174 33.98 -16.23 -14.62
CA ALA A 174 35.33 -16.31 -14.07
C ALA A 174 35.70 -17.75 -13.64
N GLU A 175 34.73 -18.52 -13.15
CA GLU A 175 34.91 -19.91 -12.75
C GLU A 175 34.95 -20.87 -13.95
N VAL A 176 34.01 -20.71 -14.90
CA VAL A 176 33.90 -21.60 -16.06
C VAL A 176 35.06 -21.43 -17.02
N ARG A 177 35.48 -20.19 -17.32
CA ARG A 177 36.44 -19.91 -18.38
C ARG A 177 37.80 -20.63 -18.26
N PRO A 178 38.50 -20.65 -17.11
CA PRO A 178 39.80 -21.31 -17.01
C PRO A 178 39.72 -22.84 -17.08
N ALA A 179 38.57 -23.45 -16.75
CA ALA A 179 38.39 -24.89 -16.72
C ALA A 179 37.59 -25.45 -17.92
N PHE A 180 37.05 -24.57 -18.77
CA PHE A 180 36.16 -24.97 -19.86
C PHE A 180 36.82 -25.90 -20.87
N THR A 181 36.08 -26.95 -21.24
CA THR A 181 36.38 -27.83 -22.36
C THR A 181 35.15 -28.00 -23.26
N THR A 182 35.35 -28.46 -24.49
CA THR A 182 34.22 -28.71 -25.41
C THR A 182 33.24 -29.77 -24.90
N LYS A 183 33.67 -30.66 -23.98
CA LYS A 183 32.81 -31.66 -23.33
C LYS A 183 31.76 -31.03 -22.40
N ASP A 184 31.99 -29.81 -21.96
CA ASP A 184 31.07 -29.04 -21.10
C ASP A 184 29.91 -28.43 -21.88
N THR A 185 29.87 -28.63 -23.19
CA THR A 185 28.77 -28.20 -24.06
C THR A 185 27.77 -29.32 -24.34
N THR A 186 26.57 -28.92 -24.75
CA THR A 186 25.50 -29.80 -25.23
C THR A 186 24.67 -29.07 -26.28
N THR A 187 23.91 -29.80 -27.08
CA THR A 187 23.09 -29.23 -28.16
C THR A 187 21.63 -29.21 -27.76
N VAL A 188 21.00 -28.04 -27.89
CA VAL A 188 19.58 -27.81 -27.66
C VAL A 188 18.99 -27.19 -28.92
N TYR A 189 18.06 -27.89 -29.58
CA TYR A 189 17.44 -27.43 -30.83
C TYR A 189 18.43 -26.97 -31.90
N GLY A 190 19.55 -27.69 -32.04
CA GLY A 190 20.60 -27.37 -33.00
C GLY A 190 21.60 -26.29 -32.56
N VAL A 191 21.40 -25.67 -31.39
CA VAL A 191 22.32 -24.67 -30.81
C VAL A 191 23.18 -25.33 -29.74
N THR A 192 24.50 -25.31 -29.93
CA THR A 192 25.44 -25.81 -28.92
C THR A 192 25.64 -24.76 -27.83
N VAL A 193 25.39 -25.10 -26.56
CA VAL A 193 25.53 -24.21 -25.41
C VAL A 193 26.23 -24.94 -24.26
N HIS A 194 26.72 -24.21 -23.26
CA HIS A 194 27.24 -24.82 -22.04
C HIS A 194 26.13 -25.56 -21.28
N ARG A 195 26.46 -26.70 -20.67
CA ARG A 195 25.49 -27.53 -19.94
C ARG A 195 24.73 -26.78 -18.84
N SER A 196 25.39 -25.83 -18.16
CA SER A 196 24.77 -25.02 -17.10
C SER A 196 23.62 -24.12 -17.58
N VAL A 197 23.59 -23.73 -18.86
CA VAL A 197 22.54 -22.88 -19.43
C VAL A 197 21.56 -23.65 -20.32
N ALA A 198 21.86 -24.91 -20.64
CA ALA A 198 21.09 -25.71 -21.60
C ALA A 198 19.61 -25.84 -21.25
N PHE A 199 19.29 -26.12 -19.97
CA PHE A 199 17.90 -26.23 -19.53
C PHE A 199 17.15 -24.89 -19.66
N ALA A 200 17.80 -23.79 -19.25
CA ALA A 200 17.20 -22.46 -19.32
C ALA A 200 16.99 -22.01 -20.77
N PHE A 201 17.96 -22.28 -21.65
CA PHE A 201 17.84 -22.03 -23.08
C PHE A 201 16.70 -22.83 -23.71
N LYS A 202 16.59 -24.12 -23.39
CA LYS A 202 15.49 -24.98 -23.86
C LYS A 202 14.14 -24.39 -23.49
N ARG A 203 13.98 -24.00 -22.23
CA ARG A 203 12.74 -23.37 -21.72
C ARG A 203 12.42 -22.06 -22.43
N MET A 204 13.43 -21.22 -22.67
CA MET A 204 13.25 -19.96 -23.41
C MET A 204 12.74 -20.20 -24.83
N VAL A 205 13.30 -21.18 -25.54
CA VAL A 205 12.87 -21.51 -26.91
C VAL A 205 11.47 -22.15 -26.92
N ASP A 206 11.17 -23.04 -25.97
CA ASP A 206 9.87 -23.67 -25.84
C ASP A 206 8.75 -22.66 -25.57
N ASP A 207 8.97 -21.76 -24.62
CA ASP A 207 7.98 -20.77 -24.22
C ASP A 207 7.79 -19.72 -25.34
N ALA A 208 8.86 -19.30 -26.03
CA ALA A 208 8.74 -18.44 -27.21
C ALA A 208 7.91 -19.10 -28.32
N ARG A 209 8.15 -20.39 -28.58
CA ARG A 209 7.39 -21.15 -29.58
C ARG A 209 5.91 -21.25 -29.19
N ALA A 210 5.60 -21.43 -27.91
CA ALA A 210 4.22 -21.44 -27.42
C ALA A 210 3.50 -20.10 -27.67
N ASP A 211 4.24 -18.99 -27.62
CA ASP A 211 3.75 -17.64 -27.95
C ASP A 211 3.79 -17.32 -29.47
N GLY A 212 4.05 -18.32 -30.32
CA GLY A 212 4.11 -18.16 -31.78
C GLY A 212 5.37 -17.45 -32.29
N VAL A 213 6.42 -17.38 -31.47
CA VAL A 213 7.72 -16.80 -31.82
C VAL A 213 8.75 -17.91 -32.00
N GLU A 214 9.21 -18.10 -33.23
CA GLU A 214 10.27 -19.08 -33.51
C GLU A 214 11.64 -18.49 -33.20
N LEU A 215 12.40 -19.16 -32.34
CA LEU A 215 13.79 -18.82 -32.02
C LEU A 215 14.72 -19.95 -32.48
N SER A 216 15.78 -19.60 -33.18
CA SER A 216 16.94 -20.46 -33.44
C SER A 216 18.23 -19.64 -33.31
N GLY A 217 19.39 -20.15 -33.72
CA GLY A 217 20.61 -19.36 -33.65
C GLY A 217 21.91 -20.14 -33.67
N GLY A 218 22.99 -19.44 -33.33
CA GLY A 218 24.32 -19.99 -33.11
C GLY A 218 24.75 -19.84 -31.65
N GLY A 219 25.50 -20.81 -31.13
CA GLY A 219 25.98 -20.81 -29.75
C GLY A 219 27.50 -20.90 -29.67
N PHE A 220 28.01 -21.95 -29.03
CA PHE A 220 29.43 -22.21 -28.84
C PHE A 220 30.24 -22.11 -30.15
N ARG A 221 31.41 -21.46 -30.07
CA ARG A 221 32.42 -21.45 -31.13
C ARG A 221 33.82 -21.52 -30.53
N THR A 222 34.76 -22.20 -31.20
CA THR A 222 36.13 -22.30 -30.69
C THR A 222 36.89 -20.98 -30.73
N LYS A 223 38.00 -20.89 -30.00
CA LYS A 223 38.90 -19.73 -30.04
C LYS A 223 39.52 -19.54 -31.42
N GLU A 224 39.83 -20.62 -32.11
CA GLU A 224 40.33 -20.61 -33.49
C GLU A 224 39.29 -20.00 -34.42
N ARG A 225 38.02 -20.40 -34.27
CA ARG A 225 36.92 -19.80 -35.02
C ARG A 225 36.75 -18.31 -34.69
N GLN A 226 36.96 -17.90 -33.45
CA GLN A 226 36.95 -16.48 -33.06
C GLN A 226 38.06 -15.69 -33.76
N ILE A 227 39.26 -16.26 -33.86
CA ILE A 227 40.41 -15.66 -34.57
C ILE A 227 40.09 -15.48 -36.05
N GLU A 228 39.54 -16.52 -36.70
CA GLU A 228 39.11 -16.45 -38.11
C GLU A 228 38.07 -15.36 -38.33
N LEU A 229 37.04 -15.29 -37.48
CA LEU A 229 35.99 -14.29 -37.59
C LEU A 229 36.55 -12.87 -37.51
N ARG A 230 37.55 -12.62 -36.66
CA ARG A 230 38.19 -11.30 -36.60
C ARG A 230 38.93 -10.93 -37.88
N LYS A 231 39.58 -11.90 -38.53
CA LYS A 231 40.20 -11.69 -39.85
C LYS A 231 39.15 -11.43 -40.93
N ILE A 232 38.11 -12.27 -40.98
CA ILE A 232 37.00 -12.14 -41.93
C ILE A 232 36.32 -10.77 -41.78
N ASN A 233 36.09 -10.34 -40.54
CA ASN A 233 35.43 -9.08 -40.21
C ASN A 233 36.37 -7.88 -40.26
N GLY A 234 37.60 -8.04 -40.78
CA GLY A 234 38.50 -6.93 -41.08
C GLY A 234 38.94 -6.15 -39.85
N CYS A 235 39.07 -6.79 -38.69
CA CYS A 235 39.60 -6.14 -37.51
C CYS A 235 41.06 -5.70 -37.75
N PRO A 236 41.46 -4.47 -37.39
CA PRO A 236 42.82 -3.98 -37.60
C PRO A 236 43.91 -4.84 -36.94
N ASP A 237 43.59 -5.44 -35.80
CA ASP A 237 44.45 -6.40 -35.08
C ASP A 237 43.58 -7.49 -34.44
N VAL A 238 44.05 -8.74 -34.49
CA VAL A 238 43.30 -9.91 -33.98
C VAL A 238 43.19 -9.94 -32.45
N TRP A 239 44.16 -9.39 -31.72
CA TRP A 239 44.28 -9.57 -30.27
C TRP A 239 44.01 -8.31 -29.46
N LYS A 240 44.14 -7.13 -30.07
CA LYS A 240 44.14 -5.83 -29.39
C LYS A 240 43.04 -4.90 -29.88
N ALA A 241 42.65 -4.98 -31.14
CA ALA A 241 41.69 -4.02 -31.68
C ALA A 241 40.31 -4.17 -30.99
N PRO A 242 39.65 -3.09 -30.57
CA PRO A 242 38.34 -3.18 -29.94
C PRO A 242 37.31 -3.78 -30.90
N SER A 243 36.31 -4.50 -30.38
CA SER A 243 35.29 -5.17 -31.21
C SER A 243 34.63 -4.21 -32.20
N SER A 244 34.38 -2.97 -31.79
CA SER A 244 33.77 -1.90 -32.59
C SER A 244 34.61 -1.43 -33.79
N SER A 245 35.90 -1.75 -33.83
CA SER A 245 36.77 -1.41 -34.97
C SER A 245 36.72 -2.42 -36.12
N CYS A 246 36.05 -3.55 -35.92
CA CYS A 246 35.81 -4.54 -36.96
C CYS A 246 34.59 -4.12 -37.79
N ARG A 247 34.53 -4.52 -39.08
CA ARG A 247 33.37 -4.29 -39.95
C ARG A 247 32.08 -4.87 -39.36
N VAL A 248 32.19 -6.05 -38.75
CA VAL A 248 31.15 -6.64 -37.90
C VAL A 248 31.73 -6.77 -36.50
N PRO A 249 31.10 -6.16 -35.47
CA PRO A 249 31.59 -6.26 -34.10
C PRO A 249 31.90 -7.70 -33.71
N THR A 250 33.14 -7.95 -33.28
CA THR A 250 33.63 -9.29 -32.99
C THR A 250 34.53 -9.25 -31.76
N ALA A 251 34.21 -9.99 -30.71
CA ALA A 251 35.00 -10.02 -29.48
C ALA A 251 36.46 -10.45 -29.71
N ILE A 252 37.38 -9.94 -28.88
CA ILE A 252 38.79 -10.36 -28.85
C ILE A 252 38.84 -11.85 -28.42
N PRO A 253 39.71 -12.69 -29.02
CA PRO A 253 39.78 -14.10 -28.67
C PRO A 253 40.17 -14.31 -27.20
N GLY A 254 39.56 -15.29 -26.56
CA GLY A 254 39.63 -15.53 -25.12
C GLY A 254 38.68 -14.67 -24.29
N ARG A 255 37.99 -13.70 -24.89
CA ARG A 255 37.02 -12.82 -24.18
C ARG A 255 35.57 -13.06 -24.60
N SER A 256 35.33 -13.74 -25.73
CA SER A 256 33.96 -14.06 -26.17
C SER A 256 33.31 -15.03 -25.19
N LEU A 257 32.01 -14.85 -24.92
CA LEU A 257 31.22 -15.82 -24.18
C LEU A 257 30.76 -17.00 -25.05
N HIS A 258 30.77 -16.86 -26.37
CA HIS A 258 30.59 -18.00 -27.27
C HIS A 258 31.74 -19.01 -27.15
N GLU A 259 32.95 -18.58 -26.76
CA GLU A 259 34.10 -19.48 -26.57
C GLU A 259 33.93 -20.45 -25.41
N ILE A 260 32.95 -20.22 -24.54
CA ILE A 260 32.62 -21.09 -23.40
C ILE A 260 31.14 -21.49 -23.36
N GLY A 261 30.41 -21.28 -24.47
CA GLY A 261 29.01 -21.69 -24.61
C GLY A 261 28.00 -20.93 -23.74
N LEU A 262 28.35 -19.76 -23.20
CA LEU A 262 27.49 -18.95 -22.32
C LEU A 262 26.81 -17.77 -23.05
N ALA A 263 26.89 -17.76 -24.38
CA ALA A 263 26.20 -16.80 -25.25
C ALA A 263 25.56 -17.50 -26.45
N VAL A 264 24.52 -16.86 -26.98
CA VAL A 264 23.78 -17.28 -28.16
C VAL A 264 23.50 -16.07 -29.05
N ASP A 265 23.69 -16.24 -30.35
CA ASP A 265 23.30 -15.30 -31.39
C ASP A 265 21.98 -15.80 -31.98
N ILE A 266 20.87 -15.13 -31.63
CA ILE A 266 19.51 -15.57 -31.93
C ILE A 266 19.07 -15.10 -33.33
N SER A 267 18.42 -16.01 -34.04
CA SER A 267 17.73 -15.80 -35.32
C SER A 267 16.26 -16.21 -35.20
N SER A 268 15.44 -15.76 -36.15
CA SER A 268 14.02 -16.10 -36.22
C SER A 268 13.58 -16.22 -37.68
N GLY A 269 12.84 -17.28 -38.03
CA GLY A 269 12.44 -17.55 -39.42
C GLY A 269 13.62 -17.61 -40.40
N GLY A 270 14.75 -18.16 -39.96
CA GLY A 270 15.98 -18.30 -40.75
C GLY A 270 16.78 -17.01 -40.98
N ARG A 271 16.43 -15.90 -40.32
CA ARG A 271 17.10 -14.60 -40.48
C ARG A 271 17.61 -14.05 -39.14
N THR A 272 18.71 -13.29 -39.18
CA THR A 272 19.20 -12.55 -38.02
C THR A 272 18.13 -11.57 -37.53
N ILE A 273 17.90 -11.52 -36.22
CA ILE A 273 16.91 -10.61 -35.65
C ILE A 273 17.42 -9.17 -35.59
N SER A 274 16.49 -8.22 -35.74
CA SER A 274 16.71 -6.80 -35.50
C SER A 274 15.78 -6.30 -34.38
N ARG A 275 16.00 -5.07 -33.91
CA ARG A 275 15.16 -4.45 -32.86
C ARG A 275 13.68 -4.36 -33.20
N GLN A 276 13.33 -4.40 -34.48
CA GLN A 276 11.95 -4.31 -34.97
C GLN A 276 11.29 -5.69 -35.13
N THR A 277 12.04 -6.79 -34.94
CA THR A 277 11.47 -8.14 -35.11
C THR A 277 10.65 -8.54 -33.89
N LYS A 278 9.58 -9.32 -34.13
CA LYS A 278 8.76 -9.91 -33.05
C LYS A 278 9.60 -10.73 -32.08
N ALA A 279 10.59 -11.46 -32.58
CA ALA A 279 11.52 -12.23 -31.76
C ALA A 279 12.34 -11.35 -30.81
N PHE A 280 12.87 -10.22 -31.27
CA PHE A 280 13.58 -9.29 -30.39
C PHE A 280 12.65 -8.70 -29.32
N THR A 281 11.44 -8.29 -29.69
CA THR A 281 10.44 -7.77 -28.74
C THR A 281 10.11 -8.81 -27.67
N TRP A 282 9.89 -10.07 -28.06
CA TRP A 282 9.66 -11.17 -27.12
C TRP A 282 10.86 -11.38 -26.20
N LEU A 283 12.07 -11.47 -26.75
CA LEU A 283 13.29 -11.66 -25.94
C LEU A 283 13.52 -10.49 -24.96
N GLN A 284 13.24 -9.25 -25.37
CA GLN A 284 13.37 -8.10 -24.48
C GLN A 284 12.45 -8.21 -23.25
N ALA A 285 11.25 -8.74 -23.44
CA ALA A 285 10.29 -8.96 -22.35
C ALA A 285 10.61 -10.21 -21.51
N HIS A 286 11.13 -11.29 -22.13
CA HIS A 286 11.14 -12.61 -21.51
C HIS A 286 12.53 -13.22 -21.28
N ALA A 287 13.55 -12.90 -22.08
CA ALA A 287 14.86 -13.58 -22.04
C ALA A 287 15.54 -13.48 -20.66
N ARG A 288 15.34 -12.36 -19.97
CA ARG A 288 15.82 -12.18 -18.60
C ARG A 288 15.29 -13.23 -17.65
N ALA A 289 14.07 -13.76 -17.81
CA ALA A 289 13.56 -14.81 -16.94
C ALA A 289 14.40 -16.12 -17.01
N TYR A 290 15.10 -16.32 -18.13
CA TYR A 290 15.89 -17.52 -18.44
C TYR A 290 17.39 -17.33 -18.25
N GLY A 291 17.87 -16.22 -17.69
CA GLY A 291 19.31 -16.00 -17.53
C GLY A 291 19.95 -15.17 -18.63
N TYR A 292 19.21 -14.73 -19.65
CA TYR A 292 19.78 -14.08 -20.82
C TYR A 292 19.57 -12.57 -20.81
N VAL A 293 20.63 -11.84 -21.13
CA VAL A 293 20.68 -10.38 -21.23
C VAL A 293 21.21 -10.02 -22.61
N ASN A 294 20.59 -9.05 -23.27
CA ASN A 294 21.03 -8.56 -24.57
C ASN A 294 22.28 -7.68 -24.44
N LEU A 295 23.21 -7.85 -25.37
CA LEU A 295 24.25 -6.85 -25.62
C LEU A 295 23.65 -5.67 -26.39
N PRO A 296 23.62 -4.45 -25.84
CA PRO A 296 22.92 -3.34 -26.48
C PRO A 296 23.45 -2.97 -27.87
N SER A 297 24.70 -3.24 -28.23
CA SER A 297 25.17 -2.99 -29.60
C SER A 297 24.65 -4.00 -30.62
N GLU A 298 24.19 -5.18 -30.20
CA GLU A 298 23.91 -6.34 -31.06
C GLU A 298 22.55 -6.95 -30.74
N ALA A 299 21.53 -6.68 -31.55
CA ALA A 299 20.15 -7.13 -31.28
C ALA A 299 20.02 -8.67 -31.22
N TRP A 300 20.87 -9.38 -31.95
CA TRP A 300 20.90 -10.84 -31.99
C TRP A 300 21.66 -11.46 -30.82
N HIS A 301 22.52 -10.74 -30.11
CA HIS A 301 23.42 -11.34 -29.14
C HIS A 301 22.83 -11.34 -27.73
N TRP A 302 22.76 -12.52 -27.12
CA TRP A 302 22.23 -12.73 -25.77
C TRP A 302 23.15 -13.64 -24.97
N SER A 303 23.47 -13.25 -23.74
CA SER A 303 24.39 -13.99 -22.86
C SER A 303 24.02 -13.83 -21.40
N ILE A 304 24.70 -14.55 -20.51
CA ILE A 304 24.42 -14.46 -19.07
C ILE A 304 24.83 -13.14 -18.41
N THR A 305 25.64 -12.32 -19.10
CA THR A 305 26.10 -11.00 -18.65
C THR A 305 25.62 -9.85 -19.52
N GLY A 306 25.22 -10.12 -20.77
CA GLY A 306 24.95 -9.09 -21.78
C GLY A 306 26.19 -8.59 -22.52
N GLY A 307 27.33 -9.31 -22.42
CA GLY A 307 28.59 -8.95 -23.06
C GLY A 307 29.81 -9.30 -22.23
#